data_AF-A0A1I5I0L0-F1
#
_entry.id   AF-A0A1I5I0L0-F1
#
_cell.length_a   1.000
_cell.length_b   1.000
_cell.length_c   1.000
_cell.angle_alpha   90.00
_cell.angle_beta   90.00
_cell.angle_gamma   90.00
#
_symmetry.space_group_name_H-M   'P 1'
#
loop_
_entity.id
_entity.type
_entity.pdbx_description
1 polymer ?
#
loop_
_entity_poly.entity_id
_entity_poly.type
_entity_poly.pdbx_seq_one_letter_code
_entity_poly.pdbx_strand_id
1 'polypeptide(L)'
;MRHYNSVFHSVLKHVPWSTFDRLVDKHKADHRVRQLTSKGQFVALLFGQLSGATSLREIEAGLMSHSARLYHVGGCPVARTTLADANATRPAGLYADLFAHMAAIASRCTRRQLADAVRILDATRVQLSSLSSGWVDTVKGGPRHQVAHRLRSPC
;
A
#
# COMPACT_ATOMS: atom_id res chain seq x y z
N MET A 1 -11.73 8.48 -29.55
CA MET A 1 -11.59 7.14 -28.93
C MET A 1 -12.51 7.05 -27.71
N ARG A 2 -13.33 6.00 -27.60
CA ARG A 2 -14.30 5.85 -26.49
C ARG A 2 -13.56 5.59 -25.18
N HIS A 3 -13.85 6.39 -24.15
CA HIS A 3 -13.38 6.14 -22.79
C HIS A 3 -14.02 4.85 -22.26
N TYR A 4 -13.24 3.79 -22.13
CA TYR A 4 -13.65 2.61 -21.38
C TYR A 4 -13.29 2.82 -19.90
N ASN A 5 -14.29 3.14 -19.07
CA ASN A 5 -14.13 3.18 -17.62
C ASN A 5 -13.87 1.75 -17.13
N SER A 6 -12.62 1.42 -16.79
CA SER A 6 -12.34 0.17 -16.07
C SER A 6 -12.82 0.26 -14.63
N VAL A 7 -13.10 -0.87 -13.99
CA VAL A 7 -13.40 -0.93 -12.54
C VAL A 7 -12.26 -0.28 -11.75
N PHE A 8 -11.01 -0.51 -12.18
CA PHE A 8 -9.83 0.10 -11.59
C PHE A 8 -9.85 1.64 -11.68
N HIS A 9 -10.29 2.21 -12.80
CA HIS A 9 -10.49 3.65 -12.92
C HIS A 9 -11.53 4.17 -11.92
N SER A 10 -12.65 3.46 -11.76
CA SER A 10 -13.69 3.83 -10.79
C SER A 10 -13.16 3.79 -9.35
N VAL A 11 -12.31 2.83 -9.00
CA VAL A 11 -11.65 2.79 -7.69
C VAL A 11 -10.73 4.00 -7.49
N LEU A 12 -9.92 4.34 -8.50
CA LEU A 12 -8.98 5.47 -8.42
C LEU A 12 -9.67 6.84 -8.28
N LYS A 13 -10.95 6.98 -8.67
CA LYS A 13 -11.72 8.22 -8.45
C LYS A 13 -11.96 8.52 -6.97
N HIS A 14 -11.88 7.52 -6.10
CA HIS A 14 -12.05 7.71 -4.66
C HIS A 14 -10.76 8.19 -3.97
N VAL A 15 -9.63 8.21 -4.67
CA VAL A 15 -8.36 8.67 -4.12
C VAL A 15 -8.34 10.21 -4.15
N PRO A 16 -8.13 10.89 -3.01
CA PRO A 16 -8.05 12.35 -2.96
C PRO A 16 -6.70 12.83 -3.49
N TRP A 17 -6.57 12.92 -4.82
CA TRP A 17 -5.29 13.22 -5.50
C TRP A 17 -4.67 14.56 -5.07
N SER A 18 -5.46 15.59 -4.79
CA SER A 18 -4.94 16.86 -4.26
C SER A 18 -4.30 16.71 -2.88
N THR A 19 -4.88 15.87 -2.00
CA THR A 19 -4.26 15.51 -0.73
C THR A 19 -3.03 14.65 -0.95
N PHE A 20 -3.07 13.71 -1.90
CA PHE A 20 -1.93 12.87 -2.25
C PHE A 20 -0.72 13.71 -2.66
N ASP A 21 -0.90 14.66 -3.59
CA ASP A 21 0.19 15.51 -4.10
C ASP A 21 0.81 16.35 -2.96
N ARG A 22 -0.03 16.94 -2.09
CA ARG A 22 0.45 17.63 -0.88
C ARG A 22 1.23 16.73 0.07
N LEU A 23 0.85 15.45 0.19
CA LEU A 23 1.60 14.47 0.99
C LEU A 23 2.92 14.06 0.33
N VAL A 24 2.96 13.93 -1.00
CA VAL A 24 4.21 13.73 -1.76
C VAL A 24 5.21 14.84 -1.43
N ASP A 25 4.76 16.09 -1.45
CA ASP A 25 5.61 17.24 -1.14
C ASP A 25 6.05 17.23 0.33
N LYS A 26 5.12 17.01 1.27
CA LYS A 26 5.39 16.94 2.71
C LYS A 26 6.48 15.89 3.04
N HIS A 27 6.36 14.70 2.44
CA HIS A 27 7.28 13.59 2.68
C HIS A 27 8.50 13.62 1.77
N LYS A 28 8.59 14.60 0.85
CA LYS A 28 9.62 14.67 -0.21
C LYS A 28 9.76 13.35 -0.98
N ALA A 29 8.65 12.65 -1.17
CA ALA A 29 8.66 11.27 -1.65
C ALA A 29 9.19 11.17 -3.08
N ASP A 30 8.96 12.21 -3.90
CA ASP A 30 9.48 12.30 -5.27
C ASP A 30 10.81 13.08 -5.40
N HIS A 31 11.53 13.31 -4.30
CA HIS A 31 12.84 13.95 -4.37
C HIS A 31 13.84 13.11 -5.18
N ARG A 32 14.40 13.71 -6.25
CA ARG A 32 15.36 13.08 -7.21
C ARG A 32 14.80 11.89 -7.99
N VAL A 33 13.48 11.77 -8.07
CA VAL A 33 12.82 10.70 -8.80
C VAL A 33 12.75 11.04 -10.29
N ARG A 34 13.12 10.07 -11.14
CA ARG A 34 13.18 10.26 -12.60
C ARG A 34 12.28 9.32 -13.40
N GLN A 35 12.07 8.08 -12.93
CA GLN A 35 11.38 7.06 -13.70
C GLN A 35 9.97 6.74 -13.19
N LEU A 36 9.80 6.58 -11.88
CA LEU A 36 8.53 6.18 -11.26
C LEU A 36 8.15 7.12 -10.13
N THR A 37 7.18 7.99 -10.37
CA THR A 37 6.60 8.89 -9.36
C THR A 37 5.89 8.10 -8.27
N SER A 38 5.73 8.68 -7.09
CA SER A 38 4.96 8.10 -5.98
C SER A 38 3.53 7.77 -6.39
N LYS A 39 2.94 8.57 -7.29
CA LYS A 39 1.63 8.28 -7.88
C LYS A 39 1.66 7.01 -8.74
N GLY A 40 2.64 6.88 -9.63
CA GLY A 40 2.81 5.69 -10.46
C GLY A 40 3.03 4.42 -9.62
N GLN A 41 3.87 4.52 -8.60
CA GLN A 41 4.09 3.45 -7.62
C GLN A 41 2.80 3.10 -6.88
N PHE A 42 2.05 4.10 -6.40
CA PHE A 42 0.78 3.89 -5.70
C PHE A 42 -0.23 3.13 -6.57
N VAL A 43 -0.38 3.53 -7.83
CA VAL A 43 -1.25 2.86 -8.80
C VAL A 43 -0.80 1.42 -9.03
N ALA A 44 0.51 1.16 -9.14
CA ALA A 44 1.05 -0.19 -9.31
C ALA A 44 0.78 -1.08 -8.08
N LEU A 45 0.98 -0.56 -6.87
CA LEU A 45 0.71 -1.27 -5.62
C LEU A 45 -0.79 -1.55 -5.45
N LEU A 46 -1.64 -0.57 -5.74
CA LEU A 46 -3.09 -0.74 -5.67
C LEU A 46 -3.58 -1.77 -6.69
N PHE A 47 -3.03 -1.75 -7.91
CA PHE A 47 -3.31 -2.79 -8.90
C PHE A 47 -2.91 -4.18 -8.37
N GLY A 48 -1.73 -4.31 -7.77
CA GLY A 48 -1.27 -5.57 -7.17
C GLY A 48 -2.24 -6.11 -6.12
N GLN A 49 -2.70 -5.25 -5.20
CA GLN A 49 -3.66 -5.64 -4.16
C GLN A 49 -5.00 -6.09 -4.75
N LEU A 50 -5.54 -5.35 -5.73
CA LEU A 50 -6.85 -5.65 -6.31
C LEU A 50 -6.85 -6.83 -7.28
N SER A 51 -5.72 -7.11 -7.92
CA SER A 51 -5.55 -8.27 -8.80
C SER A 51 -5.19 -9.55 -8.05
N GLY A 52 -4.89 -9.47 -6.75
CA GLY A 52 -4.39 -10.59 -5.97
C GLY A 52 -2.97 -11.00 -6.33
N ALA A 53 -2.17 -10.09 -6.89
CA ALA A 53 -0.79 -10.36 -7.27
C ALA A 53 0.04 -10.67 -6.02
N THR A 54 0.71 -11.82 -6.05
CA THR A 54 1.54 -12.35 -4.95
C THR A 54 3.01 -11.95 -5.06
N SER A 55 3.41 -11.35 -6.19
CA SER A 55 4.80 -10.93 -6.43
C SER A 55 4.91 -9.67 -7.29
N LEU A 56 6.06 -8.98 -7.21
CA LEU A 56 6.35 -7.83 -8.07
C LEU A 56 6.37 -8.20 -9.57
N ARG A 57 6.71 -9.45 -9.91
CA ARG A 57 6.68 -9.94 -11.30
C ARG A 57 5.25 -10.05 -11.82
N GLU A 58 4.32 -10.50 -11.00
CA GLU A 58 2.90 -10.55 -11.37
C GLU A 58 2.32 -9.15 -11.55
N ILE A 59 2.71 -8.19 -10.71
CA ILE A 59 2.33 -6.78 -10.88
C ILE A 59 2.85 -6.24 -12.21
N GLU A 60 4.14 -6.42 -12.51
CA GLU A 60 4.75 -6.00 -13.78
C GLU A 60 4.04 -6.64 -14.99
N ALA A 61 3.87 -7.96 -15.00
CA ALA A 61 3.23 -8.68 -16.09
C ALA A 61 1.76 -8.25 -16.28
N GLY A 62 1.03 -8.05 -15.17
CA GLY A 62 -0.35 -7.59 -15.19
C GLY A 62 -0.47 -6.17 -15.74
N LEU A 63 0.37 -5.24 -15.30
CA LEU A 63 0.39 -3.87 -15.81
C LEU A 63 0.80 -3.83 -17.30
N MET A 64 1.81 -4.59 -17.70
CA MET A 64 2.24 -4.69 -19.10
C MET A 64 1.12 -5.19 -20.02
N SER A 65 0.40 -6.22 -19.60
CA SER A 65 -0.76 -6.78 -20.34
C SER A 65 -1.92 -5.79 -20.48
N HIS A 66 -1.97 -4.76 -19.63
CA HIS A 66 -2.99 -3.71 -19.65
C HIS A 66 -2.45 -2.35 -20.10
N SER A 67 -1.23 -2.28 -20.65
CA SER A 67 -0.51 -1.05 -21.00
C SER A 67 -1.35 -0.03 -21.80
N ALA A 68 -2.07 -0.48 -22.84
CA ALA A 68 -2.94 0.37 -23.65
C ALA A 68 -4.08 1.03 -22.85
N ARG A 69 -4.52 0.41 -21.75
CA ARG A 69 -5.60 0.91 -20.88
C ARG A 69 -5.10 1.72 -19.70
N LEU A 70 -3.82 1.56 -19.32
CA LEU A 70 -3.22 2.25 -18.17
C LEU A 70 -3.13 3.77 -18.36
N TYR A 71 -2.92 4.22 -19.59
CA TYR A 71 -2.86 5.65 -19.91
C TYR A 71 -4.12 6.40 -19.45
N HIS A 72 -5.31 5.79 -19.63
CA HIS A 72 -6.58 6.41 -19.28
C HIS A 72 -6.86 6.49 -17.77
N VAL A 73 -6.08 5.77 -16.96
CA VAL A 73 -6.24 5.74 -15.49
C VAL A 73 -5.10 6.43 -14.76
N GLY A 74 -4.22 7.12 -15.50
CA GLY A 74 -3.03 7.78 -14.94
C GLY A 74 -1.97 6.81 -14.44
N GLY A 75 -1.99 5.56 -14.91
CA GLY A 75 -0.97 4.56 -14.65
C GLY A 75 0.00 4.42 -15.83
N CYS A 76 1.14 3.81 -15.59
CA CYS A 76 2.09 3.40 -16.63
C CYS A 76 2.54 1.96 -16.36
N PRO A 77 2.98 1.21 -17.39
CA PRO A 77 3.70 -0.02 -17.16
C PRO A 77 4.97 0.27 -16.35
N VAL A 78 5.27 -0.58 -15.36
CA VAL A 78 6.39 -0.38 -14.45
C VAL A 78 7.26 -1.63 -14.48
N ALA A 79 8.57 -1.44 -14.68
CA ALA A 79 9.54 -2.53 -14.59
C ALA A 79 9.67 -3.02 -13.14
N ARG A 80 9.84 -4.33 -12.92
CA ARG A 80 9.95 -4.93 -11.58
C ARG A 80 11.05 -4.30 -10.75
N THR A 81 12.22 -4.04 -11.35
CA THR A 81 13.37 -3.42 -10.65
C THR A 81 13.05 -2.01 -10.22
N THR A 82 12.50 -1.18 -11.10
CA THR A 82 12.07 0.19 -10.79
C THR A 82 11.02 0.21 -9.67
N LEU A 83 10.06 -0.74 -9.68
CA LEU A 83 9.06 -0.86 -8.62
C LEU A 83 9.70 -1.29 -7.28
N ALA A 84 10.64 -2.23 -7.31
CA ALA A 84 11.37 -2.67 -6.12
C ALA A 84 12.18 -1.53 -5.49
N ASP A 85 12.92 -0.78 -6.32
CA ASP A 85 13.73 0.37 -5.87
C ASP A 85 12.84 1.47 -5.27
N ALA A 86 11.68 1.75 -5.89
CA ALA A 86 10.71 2.67 -5.34
C ALA A 86 10.16 2.18 -4.00
N ASN A 87 9.82 0.90 -3.87
CA ASN A 87 9.34 0.32 -2.60
C ASN A 87 10.38 0.38 -1.48
N ALA A 88 11.67 0.24 -1.81
CA ALA A 88 12.74 0.30 -0.83
C ALA A 88 13.04 1.73 -0.35
N THR A 89 12.84 2.73 -1.21
CA THR A 89 13.30 4.11 -0.95
C THR A 89 12.18 5.07 -0.52
N ARG A 90 10.93 4.76 -0.84
CA ARG A 90 9.82 5.70 -0.64
C ARG A 90 9.33 5.68 0.80
N PRO A 91 9.12 6.85 1.41
CA PRO A 91 8.70 6.93 2.81
C PRO A 91 7.30 6.34 2.97
N ALA A 92 7.18 5.25 3.72
CA ALA A 92 5.90 4.59 4.00
C ALA A 92 4.89 5.54 4.69
N GLY A 93 5.38 6.56 5.40
CA GLY A 93 4.58 7.60 6.04
C GLY A 93 3.66 8.35 5.08
N LEU A 94 4.02 8.45 3.78
CA LEU A 94 3.14 9.02 2.77
C LEU A 94 1.83 8.25 2.65
N TYR A 95 1.91 6.92 2.56
CA TYR A 95 0.75 6.06 2.39
C TYR A 95 -0.05 5.93 3.69
N ALA A 96 0.63 5.95 4.83
CA ALA A 96 -0.01 5.98 6.15
C ALA A 96 -0.85 7.26 6.33
N ASP A 97 -0.29 8.43 6.02
CA ASP A 97 -1.00 9.71 6.11
C ASP A 97 -2.18 9.78 5.12
N LEU A 98 -2.01 9.25 3.91
CA LEU A 98 -3.09 9.16 2.93
C LEU A 98 -4.24 8.31 3.45
N PHE A 99 -3.94 7.11 3.97
CA PHE A 99 -4.92 6.23 4.57
C PHE A 99 -5.64 6.89 5.75
N ALA A 100 -4.90 7.52 6.66
CA ALA A 100 -5.46 8.22 7.80
C ALA A 100 -6.43 9.33 7.37
N HIS A 101 -6.08 10.11 6.35
CA HIS A 101 -6.96 11.13 5.78
C HIS A 101 -8.24 10.51 5.19
N MET A 102 -8.11 9.46 4.38
CA MET A 102 -9.26 8.78 3.78
C MET A 102 -10.18 8.14 4.83
N ALA A 103 -9.61 7.53 5.88
CA ALA A 103 -10.35 6.97 7.00
C ALA A 103 -11.10 8.03 7.80
N ALA A 104 -10.52 9.23 7.97
CA ALA A 104 -11.15 10.34 8.69
C ALA A 104 -12.37 10.90 7.94
N ILE A 105 -12.31 11.00 6.61
CA ILE A 105 -13.41 11.49 5.77
C ILE A 105 -14.44 10.42 5.41
N ALA A 106 -14.17 9.16 5.76
CA ALA A 106 -15.06 8.05 5.45
C ALA A 106 -16.40 8.14 6.20
N SER A 107 -17.43 7.52 5.60
CA SER A 107 -18.77 7.47 6.19
C SER A 107 -18.74 6.84 7.59
N ARG A 108 -19.72 7.16 8.44
CA ARG A 108 -19.83 6.54 9.78
C ARG A 108 -19.86 5.01 9.73
N CYS A 109 -20.55 4.44 8.73
CA CYS A 109 -20.61 2.99 8.54
C CYS A 109 -19.22 2.43 8.20
N THR A 110 -18.54 3.03 7.23
CA THR A 110 -17.18 2.64 6.83
C THR A 110 -16.19 2.77 7.98
N ARG A 111 -16.26 3.83 8.80
CA ARG A 111 -15.39 3.99 9.97
C ARG A 111 -15.60 2.90 11.01
N ARG A 112 -16.83 2.41 11.22
CA ARG A 112 -17.09 1.26 12.10
C ARG A 112 -16.45 -0.01 11.54
N GLN A 113 -16.67 -0.29 10.24
CA GLN A 113 -16.04 -1.43 9.57
C GLN A 113 -14.51 -1.37 9.61
N LEU A 114 -13.91 -0.19 9.44
CA LEU A 114 -12.47 0.00 9.56
C LEU A 114 -11.98 -0.26 10.99
N ALA A 115 -12.69 0.20 12.01
CA ALA A 115 -12.35 -0.09 13.40
C ALA A 115 -12.40 -1.60 13.72
N ASP A 116 -13.36 -2.32 13.13
CA ASP A 116 -13.44 -3.78 13.24
C ASP A 116 -12.34 -4.48 12.42
N ALA A 117 -12.01 -3.96 11.23
CA ALA A 117 -10.95 -4.50 10.37
C ALA A 117 -9.54 -4.34 10.99
N VAL A 118 -9.30 -3.24 11.71
CA VAL A 118 -8.06 -3.06 12.50
C VAL A 118 -7.92 -4.16 13.57
N ARG A 119 -9.03 -4.70 14.08
CA ARG A 119 -9.00 -5.87 14.98
C ARG A 119 -8.71 -7.19 14.25
N ILE A 120 -8.94 -7.25 12.93
CA ILE A 120 -8.76 -8.46 12.09
C ILE A 120 -7.37 -8.52 11.45
N LEU A 121 -6.66 -7.40 11.26
CA LEU A 121 -5.28 -7.33 10.69
C LEU A 121 -4.16 -7.91 11.58
N ASP A 122 -4.54 -8.78 12.51
CA ASP A 122 -3.75 -9.80 13.19
C ASP A 122 -2.95 -9.35 14.43
N ALA A 123 -3.27 -10.05 15.53
CA ALA A 123 -2.43 -10.19 16.70
C ALA A 123 -1.52 -11.43 16.53
N THR A 124 -0.93 -11.62 15.34
CA THR A 124 -0.01 -12.74 15.09
C THR A 124 1.27 -12.53 15.86
N ARG A 125 1.57 -13.48 16.74
CA ARG A 125 2.88 -13.56 17.39
C ARG A 125 3.90 -14.10 16.39
N VAL A 126 4.70 -13.21 15.81
CA VAL A 126 5.92 -13.61 15.11
C VAL A 126 6.98 -13.92 16.16
N GLN A 127 7.32 -15.20 16.33
CA GLN A 127 8.46 -15.60 17.15
C GLN A 127 9.74 -15.28 16.38
N LEU A 128 10.53 -14.34 16.89
CA LEU A 128 11.83 -14.03 16.31
C LEU A 128 12.82 -15.12 16.73
N SER A 129 13.53 -15.69 15.77
CA SER A 129 14.67 -16.57 16.02
C SER A 129 15.95 -15.75 16.16
N SER A 130 17.03 -16.37 16.63
CA SER A 130 18.35 -15.72 16.68
C SER A 130 18.80 -15.17 15.32
N LEU A 131 18.33 -15.77 14.22
CA LEU A 131 18.58 -15.35 12.84
C LEU A 131 17.86 -14.05 12.44
N SER A 132 16.75 -13.69 13.10
CA SER A 132 15.98 -12.47 12.80
C SER A 132 16.24 -11.33 13.79
N SER A 133 17.23 -11.50 14.69
CA SER A 133 17.58 -10.52 15.72
C SER A 133 18.10 -9.18 15.17
N GLY A 134 18.72 -9.18 13.99
CA GLY A 134 19.25 -7.97 13.35
C GLY A 134 18.25 -7.17 12.52
N TRP A 135 17.01 -7.63 12.38
CA TRP A 135 15.99 -7.02 11.51
C TRP A 135 15.03 -6.07 12.24
N VAL A 136 15.08 -6.06 13.58
CA VAL A 136 14.20 -5.25 14.43
C VAL A 136 15.04 -4.55 15.49
N ASP A 137 15.03 -3.21 15.49
CA ASP A 137 15.61 -2.43 16.58
C ASP A 137 14.81 -2.68 17.86
N THR A 138 15.41 -3.38 18.81
CA THR A 138 14.79 -3.58 20.12
C THR A 138 14.81 -2.25 20.90
N VAL A 139 13.63 -1.68 21.14
CA VAL A 139 13.50 -0.54 22.06
C VAL A 139 13.88 -1.04 23.46
N LYS A 140 14.96 -0.46 24.02
CA LYS A 140 15.64 -0.91 25.26
C LYS A 140 14.70 -1.38 26.36
N GLY A 141 14.79 -2.66 26.73
CA GLY A 141 14.14 -3.23 27.93
C GLY A 141 13.88 -4.74 27.90
N GLY A 142 14.93 -5.57 27.77
CA GLY A 142 14.88 -7.04 27.99
C GLY A 142 14.02 -7.85 27.01
N PRO A 143 14.15 -9.20 26.96
CA PRO A 143 13.35 -10.04 26.08
C PRO A 143 11.90 -10.08 26.59
N ARG A 144 11.10 -9.09 26.20
CA ARG A 144 9.66 -9.13 26.42
C ARG A 144 9.07 -10.12 25.44
N HIS A 145 8.77 -11.33 25.92
CA HIS A 145 7.74 -12.16 25.31
C HIS A 145 6.45 -11.34 25.30
N GLN A 146 6.10 -10.74 24.17
CA GLN A 146 4.83 -10.04 24.05
C GLN A 146 3.72 -11.07 23.85
N VAL A 147 2.89 -11.22 24.88
CA VAL A 147 1.74 -12.11 24.91
C VAL A 147 0.57 -11.39 24.25
N ALA A 148 0.07 -11.93 23.14
CA ALA A 148 -1.25 -11.59 22.63
C ALA A 148 -2.07 -12.88 22.47
N HIS A 149 -3.14 -12.99 23.24
CA HIS A 149 -3.97 -14.18 23.37
C HIS A 149 -4.76 -14.46 22.08
N ARG A 150 -4.74 -15.72 21.64
CA ARG A 150 -5.55 -16.27 20.55
C ARG A 150 -6.84 -16.79 21.18
N LEU A 151 -8.01 -16.39 20.68
CA LEU A 151 -9.27 -17.04 21.05
C LEU A 151 -9.87 -17.77 19.86
N ARG A 152 -10.39 -18.96 20.18
CA ARG A 152 -11.23 -19.84 19.37
C ARG A 152 -12.32 -19.05 18.64
N SER A 153 -12.58 -19.48 17.40
CA SER A 153 -13.78 -19.13 16.64
C SER A 153 -15.06 -19.44 17.43
N PRO A 154 -16.05 -18.54 17.47
CA PRO A 154 -17.43 -18.95 17.63
C PRO A 154 -17.94 -19.58 16.32
N CYS A 155 -18.83 -20.56 16.45
CA CYS A 155 -19.48 -21.30 15.37
C CYS A 155 -20.08 -20.42 14.27
#